data_AF-A0A2H0Y5E4-F1
#
_entry.id   AF-A0A2H0Y5E4-F1
#
_cell.length_a   1.000
_cell.length_b   1.000
_cell.length_c   1.000
_cell.angle_alpha   90.00
_cell.angle_beta   90.00
_cell.angle_gamma   90.00
#
_symmetry.space_group_name_H-M   'P 1'
#
loop_
_entity.id
_entity.type
_entity.pdbx_description
1 polymer ?
#
loop_
_entity_poly.entity_id
_entity_poly.type
_entity_poly.pdbx_seq_one_letter_code
_entity_poly.pdbx_strand_id
1 'polypeptide(L)'
;MHTKNFSKIILFPKIQADTTVAAYLLKNFGGKMFPGIEKANFAFLTELPEGKTPHDFEQGGVIVLDLGGGRFDHHAYNERHEKKESVATLVALHLGIEDNVVFKKILAWAKRDDLDGKGTISDDPLDRAFGLSGIIMNLNRQYFAEPKKILEILFPILNVHVQEEMRRNIELPKTWDNLLQTGEAKVHVVRQGKRKIKIAQITSDDIALAGFVRAAKMIDLVVQRRSSGHINIITKQARKVNLRAFIYQIRVFEIRKQGNAILPSDDRLIAAGRIAEVPEWFYDIAANTIQNGGVNPGTIPPTRLTLDEVVSIVKETLAHTV
;
A
#
# COMPACT_ATOMS: atom_id res chain seq x y z
N MET A 1 -36.63 -10.85 16.72
CA MET A 1 -35.94 -11.63 15.67
C MET A 1 -34.60 -12.06 16.21
N HIS A 2 -34.37 -13.36 16.44
CA HIS A 2 -33.02 -13.84 16.75
C HIS A 2 -32.15 -13.66 15.51
N THR A 3 -31.19 -12.74 15.58
CA THR A 3 -30.13 -12.65 14.57
C THR A 3 -29.33 -13.93 14.61
N LYS A 4 -29.47 -14.72 13.55
CA LYS A 4 -28.80 -15.99 13.39
C LYS A 4 -27.29 -15.77 13.32
N ASN A 5 -26.57 -16.50 14.16
CA ASN A 5 -25.13 -16.37 14.30
C ASN A 5 -24.42 -17.40 13.42
N PHE A 6 -23.55 -16.94 12.52
CA PHE A 6 -22.74 -17.78 11.66
C PHE A 6 -21.45 -18.14 12.38
N SER A 7 -21.21 -19.44 12.57
CA SER A 7 -20.14 -19.95 13.44
C SER A 7 -19.08 -20.76 12.70
N LYS A 8 -19.31 -21.07 11.42
CA LYS A 8 -18.42 -21.92 10.63
C LYS A 8 -18.41 -21.54 9.15
N ILE A 9 -17.25 -21.67 8.52
CA ILE A 9 -17.04 -21.59 7.07
C ILE A 9 -16.44 -22.94 6.62
N ILE A 10 -17.10 -23.59 5.67
CA ILE A 10 -16.66 -24.84 5.05
C ILE A 10 -15.94 -24.53 3.73
N LEU A 11 -14.79 -25.14 3.53
CA LEU A 11 -13.95 -25.04 2.34
C LEU A 11 -13.52 -26.44 1.88
N PHE A 12 -13.09 -26.57 0.63
CA PHE A 12 -12.32 -27.72 0.20
C PHE A 12 -10.93 -27.72 0.86
N PRO A 13 -10.32 -28.89 1.22
CA PRO A 13 -9.04 -28.92 1.92
C PRO A 13 -7.86 -28.33 1.14
N LYS A 14 -7.87 -28.44 -0.20
CA LYS A 14 -6.83 -27.84 -1.04
C LYS A 14 -7.11 -26.35 -1.19
N ILE A 15 -6.33 -25.52 -0.50
CA ILE A 15 -6.52 -24.07 -0.45
C ILE A 15 -6.11 -23.43 -1.77
N GLN A 16 -6.98 -22.59 -2.32
CA GLN A 16 -6.76 -21.82 -3.56
C GLN A 16 -6.78 -20.33 -3.27
N ALA A 17 -6.24 -19.52 -4.20
CA ALA A 17 -6.18 -18.08 -4.05
C ALA A 17 -7.57 -17.45 -3.89
N ASP A 18 -8.53 -17.87 -4.71
CA ASP A 18 -9.87 -17.33 -4.74
C ASP A 18 -10.70 -17.70 -3.51
N THR A 19 -10.67 -18.95 -3.06
CA THR A 19 -11.34 -19.41 -1.84
C THR A 19 -10.73 -18.76 -0.59
N THR A 20 -9.41 -18.53 -0.59
CA THR A 20 -8.75 -17.76 0.47
C THR A 20 -9.25 -16.31 0.51
N VAL A 21 -9.31 -15.63 -0.64
CA VAL A 21 -9.82 -14.25 -0.72
C VAL A 21 -11.29 -14.19 -0.33
N ALA A 22 -12.12 -15.12 -0.79
CA ALA A 22 -13.53 -15.23 -0.43
C ALA A 22 -13.71 -15.35 1.10
N ALA A 23 -12.98 -16.27 1.73
CA ALA A 23 -13.01 -16.48 3.17
C ALA A 23 -12.53 -15.23 3.93
N TYR A 24 -11.47 -14.57 3.45
CA TYR A 24 -10.97 -13.33 4.03
C TYR A 24 -12.03 -12.21 3.97
N LEU A 25 -12.68 -12.02 2.81
CA LEU A 25 -13.72 -11.01 2.63
C LEU A 25 -14.92 -11.26 3.53
N LEU A 26 -15.41 -12.51 3.61
CA LEU A 26 -16.50 -12.87 4.51
C LEU A 26 -16.16 -12.55 5.97
N LYS A 27 -15.00 -12.99 6.46
CA LYS A 27 -14.65 -12.80 7.88
C LYS A 27 -14.43 -11.33 8.25
N ASN A 28 -13.92 -10.50 7.34
CA ASN A 28 -13.58 -9.11 7.66
C ASN A 28 -14.67 -8.10 7.30
N PHE A 29 -15.52 -8.42 6.31
CA PHE A 29 -16.50 -7.49 5.76
C PHE A 29 -17.93 -8.06 5.70
N GLY A 30 -18.11 -9.35 5.98
CA GLY A 30 -19.40 -10.02 5.90
C GLY A 30 -20.31 -9.87 7.11
N GLY A 31 -19.83 -9.34 8.25
CA GLY A 31 -20.56 -9.35 9.53
C GLY A 31 -21.93 -8.68 9.50
N LYS A 32 -22.15 -7.69 8.61
CA LYS A 32 -23.46 -7.06 8.43
C LYS A 32 -24.51 -8.03 7.85
N MET A 33 -24.10 -8.91 6.93
CA MET A 33 -24.99 -9.88 6.27
C MET A 33 -25.00 -11.23 6.98
N PHE A 34 -23.89 -11.60 7.59
CA PHE A 34 -23.68 -12.86 8.29
C PHE A 34 -23.19 -12.57 9.72
N PRO A 35 -24.09 -12.23 10.66
CA PRO A 35 -23.69 -11.93 12.04
C PRO A 35 -22.84 -13.07 12.63
N GLY A 36 -21.68 -12.76 13.23
CA GLY A 36 -20.77 -13.75 13.86
C GLY A 36 -19.70 -14.34 12.95
N ILE A 37 -19.79 -14.12 11.63
CA ILE A 37 -18.86 -14.69 10.66
C ILE A 37 -17.40 -14.30 10.94
N GLU A 38 -17.18 -13.13 11.56
CA GLU A 38 -15.86 -12.64 11.97
C GLU A 38 -15.16 -13.59 12.95
N LYS A 39 -15.93 -14.34 13.75
CA LYS A 39 -15.44 -15.37 14.70
C LYS A 39 -15.64 -16.80 14.20
N ALA A 40 -16.21 -17.00 13.02
CA ALA A 40 -16.47 -18.33 12.48
C ALA A 40 -15.19 -19.17 12.34
N ASN A 41 -15.28 -20.45 12.71
CA ASN A 41 -14.22 -21.44 12.55
C ASN A 41 -14.19 -21.99 11.12
N PHE A 42 -13.03 -22.48 10.69
CA PHE A 42 -12.92 -23.21 9.43
C PHE A 42 -13.15 -24.70 9.64
N ALA A 43 -13.88 -25.31 8.71
CA ALA A 43 -13.97 -26.75 8.54
C ALA A 43 -13.67 -27.10 7.08
N PHE A 44 -13.18 -28.31 6.85
CA PHE A 44 -12.72 -28.73 5.54
C PHE A 44 -13.40 -30.04 5.16
N LEU A 45 -14.07 -30.03 4.02
CA LEU A 45 -14.80 -31.19 3.49
C LEU A 45 -14.47 -31.34 2.01
N THR A 46 -14.26 -32.58 1.56
CA THR A 46 -14.09 -32.89 0.14
C THR A 46 -15.42 -32.91 -0.61
N GLU A 47 -16.50 -33.23 0.10
CA GLU A 47 -17.88 -33.26 -0.38
C GLU A 47 -18.85 -32.98 0.77
N LEU A 48 -20.06 -32.54 0.43
CA LEU A 48 -21.11 -32.38 1.45
C LEU A 48 -21.70 -33.76 1.80
N PRO A 49 -22.14 -33.98 3.06
CA PRO A 49 -22.82 -35.21 3.43
C PRO A 49 -24.05 -35.47 2.56
N GLU A 50 -24.33 -36.75 2.30
CA GLU A 50 -25.48 -37.15 1.48
C GLU A 50 -26.79 -36.52 1.99
N GLY A 51 -27.58 -35.98 1.05
CA GLY A 51 -28.84 -35.31 1.36
C GLY A 51 -28.70 -33.93 2.03
N LYS A 52 -27.49 -33.39 2.22
CA LYS A 52 -27.27 -32.02 2.70
C LYS A 52 -26.88 -31.09 1.56
N THR A 53 -27.54 -29.95 1.50
CA THR A 53 -27.27 -28.86 0.55
C THR A 53 -26.56 -27.69 1.24
N PRO A 54 -25.88 -26.80 0.51
CA PRO A 54 -25.36 -25.55 1.06
C PRO A 54 -26.45 -24.72 1.76
N HIS A 55 -27.69 -24.78 1.29
CA HIS A 55 -28.81 -24.10 1.94
C HIS A 55 -29.09 -24.66 3.34
N ASP A 56 -29.02 -25.98 3.54
CA ASP A 56 -29.19 -26.61 4.86
C ASP A 56 -28.10 -26.18 5.85
N PHE A 57 -26.85 -26.09 5.37
CA PHE A 57 -25.72 -25.57 6.16
C PHE A 57 -25.92 -24.11 6.52
N GLU A 58 -26.32 -23.29 5.54
CA GLU A 58 -26.63 -21.89 5.77
C GLU A 58 -27.76 -21.76 6.79
N GLN A 59 -28.81 -22.59 6.72
CA GLN A 59 -29.90 -22.70 7.69
C GLN A 59 -29.39 -22.98 9.13
N GLY A 60 -28.29 -23.71 9.27
CA GLY A 60 -27.58 -23.97 10.53
C GLY A 60 -26.53 -22.93 10.94
N GLY A 61 -26.36 -21.82 10.20
CA GLY A 61 -25.35 -20.80 10.52
C GLY A 61 -23.94 -21.19 10.04
N VAL A 62 -23.86 -21.91 8.92
CA VAL A 62 -22.61 -22.34 8.30
C VAL A 62 -22.57 -21.86 6.85
N ILE A 63 -21.49 -21.20 6.44
CA ILE A 63 -21.28 -20.84 5.03
C ILE A 63 -20.45 -21.93 4.36
N VAL A 64 -20.83 -22.33 3.15
CA VAL A 64 -20.07 -23.24 2.30
C VAL A 64 -19.50 -22.45 1.13
N LEU A 65 -18.19 -22.57 0.90
CA LEU A 65 -17.47 -21.95 -0.21
C LEU A 65 -16.96 -23.02 -1.17
N ASP A 66 -17.19 -22.81 -2.46
CA ASP A 66 -16.68 -23.64 -3.56
C ASP A 66 -17.03 -25.13 -3.47
N LEU A 67 -18.22 -25.44 -2.93
CA LEU A 67 -18.65 -26.81 -2.73
C LEU A 67 -20.19 -26.93 -2.73
N GLY A 68 -20.70 -27.93 -3.43
CA GLY A 68 -22.09 -28.38 -3.33
C GLY A 68 -23.15 -27.54 -4.06
N GLY A 69 -22.73 -26.65 -4.97
CA GLY A 69 -23.61 -25.92 -5.89
C GLY A 69 -24.36 -24.73 -5.27
N GLY A 70 -23.83 -24.18 -4.17
CA GLY A 70 -24.45 -23.07 -3.43
C GLY A 70 -24.25 -21.70 -4.07
N ARG A 71 -24.69 -20.65 -3.38
CA ARG A 71 -24.55 -19.25 -3.84
C ARG A 71 -23.09 -18.79 -3.99
N PHE A 72 -22.16 -19.47 -3.32
CA PHE A 72 -20.72 -19.21 -3.34
C PHE A 72 -19.94 -20.38 -3.94
N ASP A 73 -20.54 -21.08 -4.91
CA ASP A 73 -19.89 -22.11 -5.70
C ASP A 73 -19.77 -21.63 -7.15
N HIS A 74 -18.54 -21.40 -7.59
CA HIS A 74 -18.31 -20.86 -8.92
C HIS A 74 -18.51 -21.92 -10.02
N HIS A 75 -18.42 -23.22 -9.71
CA HIS A 75 -18.64 -24.29 -10.69
C HIS A 75 -20.09 -24.26 -11.17
N ALA A 76 -21.04 -24.30 -10.25
CA ALA A 76 -22.46 -24.25 -10.57
C ALA A 76 -22.88 -22.90 -11.17
N TYR A 77 -22.24 -21.80 -10.76
CA TYR A 77 -22.48 -20.49 -11.35
C TYR A 77 -22.00 -20.41 -12.80
N ASN A 78 -20.76 -20.82 -13.08
CA ASN A 78 -20.12 -20.71 -14.39
C ASN A 78 -20.71 -21.66 -15.44
N GLU A 79 -21.36 -22.75 -15.02
CA GLU A 79 -22.15 -23.60 -15.93
C GLU A 79 -23.41 -22.88 -16.46
N ARG A 80 -23.94 -21.91 -15.70
CA ARG A 80 -25.21 -21.23 -15.98
C ARG A 80 -25.03 -19.84 -16.59
N HIS A 81 -23.82 -19.32 -16.64
CA HIS A 81 -23.54 -17.94 -17.04
C HIS A 81 -22.39 -17.87 -18.03
N GLU A 82 -22.55 -17.04 -19.07
CA GLU A 82 -21.49 -16.80 -20.06
C GLU A 82 -20.26 -16.12 -19.43
N LYS A 83 -20.49 -15.20 -18.49
CA LYS A 83 -19.43 -14.50 -17.79
C LYS A 83 -18.99 -15.34 -16.59
N LYS A 84 -17.81 -15.95 -16.74
CA LYS A 84 -17.18 -16.72 -15.66
C LYS A 84 -16.77 -15.81 -14.50
N GLU A 85 -17.01 -16.27 -13.29
CA GLU A 85 -16.63 -15.65 -12.03
C GLU A 85 -15.87 -16.64 -11.13
N SER A 86 -15.13 -16.11 -10.16
CA SER A 86 -14.48 -16.88 -9.10
C SER A 86 -15.27 -16.75 -7.79
N VAL A 87 -15.02 -17.62 -6.81
CA VAL A 87 -15.73 -17.56 -5.52
C VAL A 87 -15.53 -16.23 -4.81
N ALA A 88 -14.32 -15.68 -4.86
CA ALA A 88 -13.99 -14.37 -4.32
C ALA A 88 -14.90 -13.28 -4.89
N THR A 89 -15.17 -13.34 -6.20
CA THR A 89 -16.01 -12.36 -6.88
C THR A 89 -17.48 -12.53 -6.51
N LEU A 90 -17.98 -13.78 -6.42
CA LEU A 90 -19.34 -14.06 -5.97
C LEU A 90 -19.60 -13.57 -4.54
N VAL A 91 -18.63 -13.78 -3.64
CA VAL A 91 -18.69 -13.22 -2.28
C VAL A 91 -18.70 -11.71 -2.30
N ALA A 92 -17.81 -11.06 -3.06
CA ALA A 92 -17.75 -9.60 -3.12
C ALA A 92 -19.05 -8.98 -3.65
N LEU A 93 -19.62 -9.56 -4.71
CA LEU A 93 -20.92 -9.17 -5.27
C LEU A 93 -22.02 -9.30 -4.22
N HIS A 94 -22.07 -10.42 -3.50
CA HIS A 94 -23.08 -10.65 -2.49
C HIS A 94 -22.99 -9.64 -1.35
N LEU A 95 -21.76 -9.29 -0.94
CA LEU A 95 -21.50 -8.31 0.10
C LEU A 95 -21.69 -6.85 -0.36
N GLY A 96 -21.82 -6.60 -1.67
CA GLY A 96 -21.92 -5.27 -2.26
C GLY A 96 -20.62 -4.46 -2.16
N ILE A 97 -19.48 -5.14 -2.32
CA ILE A 97 -18.14 -4.54 -2.19
C ILE A 97 -17.26 -4.73 -3.43
N GLU A 98 -17.78 -5.32 -4.49
CA GLU A 98 -17.10 -5.61 -5.75
C GLU A 98 -16.50 -4.37 -6.43
N ASP A 99 -17.22 -3.24 -6.37
CA ASP A 99 -16.80 -1.98 -6.99
C ASP A 99 -15.86 -1.16 -6.10
N ASN A 100 -15.59 -1.64 -4.88
CA ASN A 100 -14.66 -0.96 -3.99
C ASN A 100 -13.23 -1.10 -4.50
N VAL A 101 -12.60 0.04 -4.82
CA VAL A 101 -11.23 0.15 -5.32
C VAL A 101 -10.19 -0.61 -4.47
N VAL A 102 -10.45 -0.73 -3.16
CA VAL A 102 -9.60 -1.45 -2.20
C VAL A 102 -9.47 -2.93 -2.57
N PHE A 103 -10.55 -3.57 -3.02
CA PHE A 103 -10.58 -5.00 -3.30
C PHE A 103 -10.26 -5.33 -4.75
N LYS A 104 -10.26 -4.34 -5.65
CA LYS A 104 -10.08 -4.53 -7.09
C LYS A 104 -8.87 -5.40 -7.44
N LYS A 105 -7.72 -5.19 -6.79
CA LYS A 105 -6.48 -5.95 -7.07
C LYS A 105 -6.56 -7.40 -6.57
N ILE A 106 -7.05 -7.63 -5.36
CA ILE A 106 -7.14 -9.00 -4.82
C ILE A 106 -8.21 -9.82 -5.54
N LEU A 107 -9.32 -9.20 -5.94
CA LEU A 107 -10.38 -9.85 -6.72
C LEU A 107 -9.88 -10.20 -8.13
N ALA A 108 -9.19 -9.27 -8.79
CA ALA A 108 -8.58 -9.53 -10.10
C ALA A 108 -7.50 -10.61 -10.03
N TRP A 109 -6.68 -10.62 -8.98
CA TRP A 109 -5.67 -11.66 -8.76
C TRP A 109 -6.31 -13.02 -8.53
N ALA A 110 -7.26 -13.12 -7.59
CA ALA A 110 -8.00 -14.35 -7.31
C ALA A 110 -8.68 -14.92 -8.55
N LYS A 111 -9.42 -14.09 -9.29
CA LYS A 111 -10.11 -14.50 -10.51
C LYS A 111 -9.15 -14.99 -11.60
N ARG A 112 -8.02 -14.31 -11.80
CA ARG A 112 -7.01 -14.70 -12.79
C ARG A 112 -6.28 -15.98 -12.39
N ASP A 113 -6.00 -16.17 -11.10
CA ASP A 113 -5.37 -17.39 -10.62
C ASP A 113 -6.29 -18.60 -10.81
N ASP A 114 -7.57 -18.44 -10.46
CA ASP A 114 -8.58 -19.49 -10.57
C ASP A 114 -8.90 -19.86 -12.03
N LEU A 115 -9.22 -18.87 -12.88
CA LEU A 115 -9.68 -19.14 -14.24
C LEU A 115 -8.54 -19.46 -15.23
N ASP A 116 -7.38 -18.82 -15.07
CA ASP A 116 -6.29 -18.91 -16.04
C ASP A 116 -5.05 -19.66 -15.51
N GLY A 117 -5.00 -19.99 -14.21
CA GLY A 117 -3.80 -20.52 -13.57
C GLY A 117 -2.64 -19.51 -13.53
N LYS A 118 -2.94 -18.21 -13.66
CA LYS A 118 -1.95 -17.14 -13.87
C LYS A 118 -1.90 -16.13 -12.73
N GLY A 119 -1.96 -16.56 -11.47
CA GLY A 119 -1.81 -15.62 -10.36
C GLY A 119 -0.48 -14.86 -10.38
N THR A 120 0.57 -15.46 -10.93
CA THR A 120 1.81 -14.77 -11.37
C THR A 120 1.83 -14.70 -12.90
N ILE A 121 1.97 -13.49 -13.47
CA ILE A 121 2.00 -13.28 -14.93
C ILE A 121 3.38 -13.61 -15.52
N SER A 122 4.45 -13.41 -14.76
CA SER A 122 5.81 -13.66 -15.25
C SER A 122 6.01 -15.14 -15.59
N ASP A 123 6.61 -15.40 -16.74
CA ASP A 123 6.99 -16.75 -17.18
C ASP A 123 8.30 -17.23 -16.55
N ASP A 124 9.07 -16.32 -15.93
CA ASP A 124 10.31 -16.63 -15.24
C ASP A 124 10.05 -17.65 -14.11
N PRO A 125 10.77 -18.79 -14.08
CA PRO A 125 10.63 -19.79 -13.03
C PRO A 125 10.84 -19.23 -11.61
N LEU A 126 11.74 -18.26 -11.42
CA LEU A 126 12.00 -17.65 -10.11
C LEU A 126 10.81 -16.84 -9.62
N ASP A 127 10.26 -15.99 -10.48
CA ASP A 127 9.08 -15.19 -10.14
C ASP A 127 7.86 -16.07 -9.82
N ARG A 128 7.70 -17.19 -10.52
CA ARG A 128 6.63 -18.16 -10.24
C ARG A 128 6.86 -18.91 -8.93
N ALA A 129 8.11 -19.26 -8.61
CA ALA A 129 8.45 -19.95 -7.37
C ALA A 129 8.19 -19.09 -6.12
N PHE A 130 8.44 -17.77 -6.22
CA PHE A 130 8.26 -16.82 -5.12
C PHE A 130 6.98 -15.97 -5.22
N GLY A 131 6.20 -16.14 -6.28
CA GLY A 131 4.87 -15.56 -6.40
C GLY A 131 3.87 -16.22 -5.45
N LEU A 132 2.86 -15.47 -5.01
CA LEU A 132 1.94 -15.94 -3.97
C LEU A 132 1.22 -17.25 -4.36
N SER A 133 0.87 -17.45 -5.62
CA SER A 133 0.27 -18.71 -6.09
C SER A 133 1.22 -19.90 -5.97
N GLY A 134 2.51 -19.70 -6.28
CA GLY A 134 3.54 -20.72 -6.09
C GLY A 134 3.77 -21.03 -4.61
N ILE A 135 3.73 -20.00 -3.76
CA ILE A 135 3.78 -20.16 -2.30
C ILE A 135 2.56 -20.96 -1.80
N ILE A 136 1.35 -20.64 -2.23
CA ILE A 136 0.11 -21.38 -1.87
C ILE A 136 0.24 -22.85 -2.27
N MET A 137 0.73 -23.14 -3.48
CA MET A 137 0.96 -24.52 -3.92
C MET A 137 1.94 -25.26 -2.98
N ASN A 138 3.04 -24.62 -2.59
CA ASN A 138 4.02 -25.23 -1.69
C ASN A 138 3.47 -25.40 -0.26
N LEU A 139 2.68 -24.44 0.22
CA LEU A 139 1.98 -24.55 1.51
C LEU A 139 0.99 -25.72 1.51
N ASN A 140 0.26 -25.94 0.42
CA ASN A 140 -0.62 -27.11 0.29
C ASN A 140 0.15 -28.43 0.32
N ARG A 141 1.36 -28.50 -0.27
CA ARG A 141 2.20 -29.70 -0.19
C ARG A 141 2.72 -29.95 1.23
N GLN A 142 3.13 -28.89 1.92
CA GLN A 142 3.73 -28.98 3.24
C GLN A 142 2.70 -29.21 4.37
N TYR A 143 1.54 -28.58 4.28
CA TYR A 143 0.51 -28.58 5.32
C TYR A 143 -0.80 -29.22 4.84
N PHE A 144 -0.73 -30.24 3.98
CA PHE A 144 -1.91 -30.90 3.40
C PHE A 144 -2.88 -31.43 4.48
N ALA A 145 -2.36 -31.90 5.62
CA ALA A 145 -3.14 -32.41 6.74
C ALA A 145 -3.67 -31.30 7.68
N GLU A 146 -3.18 -30.07 7.52
CA GLU A 146 -3.50 -28.91 8.37
C GLU A 146 -3.91 -27.70 7.51
N PRO A 147 -4.95 -27.79 6.66
CA PRO A 147 -5.31 -26.73 5.71
C PRO A 147 -5.65 -25.39 6.39
N LYS A 148 -6.11 -25.43 7.65
CA LYS A 148 -6.32 -24.23 8.46
C LYS A 148 -5.04 -23.40 8.63
N LYS A 149 -3.88 -24.06 8.81
CA LYS A 149 -2.58 -23.41 8.98
C LYS A 149 -2.17 -22.62 7.74
N ILE A 150 -2.58 -23.07 6.55
CA ILE A 150 -2.36 -22.36 5.30
C ILE A 150 -3.13 -21.04 5.32
N LEU A 151 -4.41 -21.05 5.72
CA LEU A 151 -5.21 -19.82 5.85
C LEU A 151 -4.63 -18.86 6.91
N GLU A 152 -4.16 -19.38 8.04
CA GLU A 152 -3.51 -18.59 9.10
C GLU A 152 -2.24 -17.86 8.61
N ILE A 153 -1.53 -18.41 7.62
CA ILE A 153 -0.38 -17.76 6.97
C ILE A 153 -0.84 -16.74 5.92
N LEU A 154 -1.85 -17.08 5.10
CA LEU A 154 -2.27 -16.25 3.97
C LEU A 154 -3.10 -15.04 4.40
N PHE A 155 -3.90 -15.15 5.44
CA PHE A 155 -4.78 -14.06 5.91
C PHE A 155 -4.02 -12.79 6.29
N PRO A 156 -2.92 -12.86 7.07
CA PRO A 156 -2.07 -11.69 7.31
C PRO A 156 -1.53 -11.04 6.04
N ILE A 157 -1.15 -11.82 5.03
CA ILE A 157 -0.63 -11.31 3.75
C ILE A 157 -1.72 -10.51 3.02
N LEU A 158 -2.94 -11.10 2.91
CA LEU A 158 -4.09 -10.41 2.31
C LEU A 158 -4.46 -9.16 3.11
N ASN A 159 -4.45 -9.25 4.44
CA ASN A 159 -4.76 -8.12 5.30
C ASN A 159 -3.81 -6.95 5.08
N VAL A 160 -2.49 -7.19 5.08
CA VAL A 160 -1.51 -6.11 4.84
C VAL A 160 -1.75 -5.46 3.47
N HIS A 161 -2.04 -6.24 2.43
CA HIS A 161 -2.36 -5.69 1.12
C HIS A 161 -3.63 -4.84 1.13
N VAL A 162 -4.73 -5.34 1.72
CA VAL A 162 -6.01 -4.62 1.82
C VAL A 162 -5.87 -3.34 2.62
N GLN A 163 -5.16 -3.37 3.75
CA GLN A 163 -4.89 -2.17 4.56
C GLN A 163 -4.09 -1.13 3.78
N GLU A 164 -3.08 -1.56 3.01
CA GLU A 164 -2.31 -0.64 2.18
C GLU A 164 -3.15 -0.03 1.04
N GLU A 165 -4.05 -0.81 0.41
CA GLU A 165 -4.98 -0.27 -0.59
C GLU A 165 -6.03 0.67 0.04
N MET A 166 -6.52 0.39 1.25
CA MET A 166 -7.36 1.34 2.01
C MET A 166 -6.62 2.64 2.28
N ARG A 167 -5.38 2.54 2.79
CA ARG A 167 -4.55 3.71 3.08
C ARG A 167 -4.28 4.55 1.83
N ARG A 168 -3.92 3.92 0.71
CA ARG A 168 -3.60 4.63 -0.55
C ARG A 168 -4.80 5.26 -1.24
N ASN A 169 -5.94 4.57 -1.23
CA ASN A 169 -7.10 4.99 -2.02
C ASN A 169 -8.13 5.78 -1.21
N ILE A 170 -8.08 5.73 0.12
CA ILE A 170 -9.06 6.38 0.99
C ILE A 170 -8.38 7.32 1.98
N GLU A 171 -7.47 6.82 2.81
CA GLU A 171 -6.94 7.60 3.95
C GLU A 171 -6.01 8.73 3.50
N LEU A 172 -4.96 8.41 2.72
CA LEU A 172 -3.99 9.40 2.25
C LEU A 172 -4.60 10.49 1.36
N PRO A 173 -5.54 10.19 0.43
CA PRO A 173 -6.29 11.22 -0.28
C PRO A 173 -7.03 12.18 0.66
N LYS A 174 -7.78 11.65 1.64
CA LYS A 174 -8.50 12.47 2.63
C LYS A 174 -7.55 13.31 3.47
N THR A 175 -6.45 12.72 3.95
CA THR A 175 -5.41 13.43 4.70
C THR A 175 -4.82 14.58 3.88
N TRP A 176 -4.47 14.31 2.62
CA TRP A 176 -3.95 15.34 1.73
C TRP A 176 -4.94 16.49 1.51
N ASP A 177 -6.20 16.18 1.23
CA ASP A 177 -7.22 17.20 0.98
C ASP A 177 -7.49 18.04 2.24
N ASN A 178 -7.49 17.42 3.43
CA ASN A 178 -7.59 18.12 4.71
C ASN A 178 -6.40 19.07 4.95
N LEU A 179 -5.16 18.61 4.72
CA LEU A 179 -3.97 19.45 4.90
C LEU A 179 -3.95 20.65 3.95
N LEU A 180 -4.48 20.51 2.73
CA LEU A 180 -4.66 21.64 1.82
C LEU A 180 -5.67 22.65 2.37
N GLN A 181 -6.77 22.18 2.96
CA GLN A 181 -7.80 23.05 3.54
C GLN A 181 -7.32 23.81 4.77
N THR A 182 -6.52 23.16 5.63
CA THR A 182 -5.96 23.80 6.85
C THR A 182 -4.73 24.65 6.58
N GLY A 183 -4.17 24.60 5.36
CA GLY A 183 -2.94 25.32 4.99
C GLY A 183 -1.65 24.65 5.47
N GLU A 184 -1.73 23.46 6.07
CA GLU A 184 -0.58 22.62 6.44
C GLU A 184 0.07 21.95 5.22
N ALA A 185 -0.62 21.93 4.08
CA ALA A 185 -0.05 21.63 2.78
C ALA A 185 -0.23 22.78 1.80
N LYS A 186 0.79 23.02 0.96
CA LYS A 186 0.76 24.02 -0.11
C LYS A 186 1.39 23.45 -1.37
N VAL A 187 0.88 23.84 -2.53
CA VAL A 187 1.49 23.49 -3.83
C VAL A 187 2.00 24.75 -4.50
N HIS A 188 3.27 24.72 -4.87
CA HIS A 188 3.96 25.78 -5.58
C HIS A 188 4.36 25.31 -6.97
N VAL A 189 4.49 26.24 -7.91
CA VAL A 189 5.01 25.94 -9.26
C VAL A 189 6.19 26.86 -9.54
N VAL A 190 7.33 26.29 -9.86
CA VAL A 190 8.53 27.01 -10.29
C VAL A 190 8.94 26.61 -11.70
N ARG A 191 9.75 27.44 -12.36
CA ARG A 191 10.34 27.11 -13.65
C ARG A 191 11.81 26.73 -13.47
N GLN A 192 12.24 25.63 -14.08
CA GLN A 192 13.66 25.28 -14.25
C GLN A 192 13.92 25.25 -15.76
N GLY A 193 14.61 26.27 -16.26
CA GLY A 193 14.63 26.57 -17.69
C GLY A 193 13.21 26.70 -18.27
N LYS A 194 12.87 25.86 -19.27
CA LYS A 194 11.53 25.82 -19.88
C LYS A 194 10.52 24.93 -19.14
N ARG A 195 10.94 24.13 -18.16
CA ARG A 195 10.09 23.14 -17.50
C ARG A 195 9.39 23.74 -16.28
N LYS A 196 8.10 23.45 -16.13
CA LYS A 196 7.38 23.69 -14.86
C LYS A 196 7.64 22.53 -13.90
N ILE A 197 8.02 22.86 -12.67
CA ILE A 197 8.26 21.92 -11.57
C ILE A 197 7.23 22.23 -10.49
N LYS A 198 6.41 21.24 -10.14
CA LYS A 198 5.45 21.31 -9.03
C LYS A 198 6.12 20.89 -7.74
N ILE A 199 6.01 21.73 -6.72
CA ILE A 199 6.56 21.51 -5.39
C ILE A 199 5.40 21.41 -4.41
N ALA A 200 5.34 20.32 -3.63
CA ALA A 200 4.47 20.26 -2.47
C ALA A 200 5.26 20.56 -1.20
N GLN A 201 4.72 21.45 -0.38
CA GLN A 201 5.16 21.74 0.98
C GLN A 201 4.15 21.09 1.92
N ILE A 202 4.60 20.30 2.89
CA ILE A 202 3.73 19.51 3.77
C ILE A 202 4.25 19.57 5.21
N THR A 203 3.36 19.80 6.17
CA THR A 203 3.58 19.50 7.59
C THR A 203 2.78 18.25 7.94
N SER A 204 3.44 17.14 8.27
CA SER A 204 2.78 15.88 8.65
C SER A 204 3.79 14.88 9.20
N ASP A 205 3.36 14.08 10.18
CA ASP A 205 4.11 12.93 10.68
C ASP A 205 3.86 11.63 9.88
N ASP A 206 2.92 11.63 8.94
CA ASP A 206 2.67 10.46 8.10
C ASP A 206 3.79 10.28 7.06
N ILE A 207 4.63 9.28 7.28
CA ILE A 207 5.79 8.96 6.45
C ILE A 207 5.43 8.49 5.03
N ALA A 208 4.21 7.99 4.81
CA ALA A 208 3.76 7.53 3.50
C ALA A 208 3.22 8.69 2.64
N LEU A 209 2.88 9.82 3.27
CA LEU A 209 2.20 10.94 2.60
C LEU A 209 3.05 11.56 1.49
N ALA A 210 4.33 11.84 1.72
CA ALA A 210 5.19 12.38 0.67
C ALA A 210 5.26 11.45 -0.56
N GLY A 211 5.41 10.15 -0.33
CA GLY A 211 5.42 9.14 -1.38
C GLY A 211 4.13 9.13 -2.20
N PHE A 212 2.99 9.17 -1.51
CA PHE A 212 1.66 9.27 -2.11
C PHE A 212 1.48 10.56 -2.91
N VAL A 213 1.77 11.73 -2.34
CA VAL A 213 1.59 13.03 -3.02
C VAL A 213 2.44 13.09 -4.29
N ARG A 214 3.69 12.63 -4.23
CA ARG A 214 4.57 12.53 -5.39
C ARG A 214 3.98 11.65 -6.49
N ALA A 215 3.47 10.46 -6.14
CA ALA A 215 2.99 9.48 -7.10
C ALA A 215 1.59 9.84 -7.63
N ALA A 216 0.61 9.96 -6.75
CA ALA A 216 -0.81 10.09 -7.06
C ALA A 216 -1.21 11.51 -7.48
N LYS A 217 -0.59 12.55 -6.91
CA LYS A 217 -0.88 13.96 -7.24
C LYS A 217 0.09 14.55 -8.26
N MET A 218 0.98 13.71 -8.82
CA MET A 218 1.92 14.07 -9.89
C MET A 218 2.78 15.29 -9.52
N ILE A 219 3.24 15.33 -8.27
CA ILE A 219 4.15 16.36 -7.76
C ILE A 219 5.60 15.95 -8.08
N ASP A 220 6.40 16.92 -8.54
CA ASP A 220 7.77 16.66 -8.97
C ASP A 220 8.76 16.64 -7.79
N LEU A 221 8.50 17.45 -6.76
CA LEU A 221 9.30 17.56 -5.54
C LEU A 221 8.39 17.75 -4.32
N VAL A 222 8.61 16.99 -3.25
CA VAL A 222 7.86 17.11 -2.00
C VAL A 222 8.82 17.45 -0.87
N VAL A 223 8.56 18.53 -0.16
CA VAL A 223 9.24 18.94 1.08
C VAL A 223 8.28 18.66 2.23
N GLN A 224 8.60 17.70 3.08
CA GLN A 224 7.78 17.33 4.23
C GLN A 224 8.51 17.63 5.54
N ARG A 225 7.89 18.42 6.42
CA ARG A 225 8.32 18.63 7.80
C ARG A 225 7.49 17.78 8.76
N ARG A 226 8.16 17.16 9.72
CA ARG A 226 7.55 16.41 10.82
C ARG A 226 7.42 17.26 12.08
N SER A 227 6.59 16.85 13.03
CA SER A 227 6.47 17.51 14.34
C SER A 227 7.79 17.51 15.11
N SER A 228 8.65 16.51 14.87
CA SER A 228 10.02 16.43 15.41
C SER A 228 10.99 17.48 14.86
N GLY A 229 10.54 18.36 13.95
CA GLY A 229 11.33 19.40 13.32
C GLY A 229 12.08 18.94 12.06
N HIS A 230 12.17 17.63 11.82
CA HIS A 230 12.90 17.06 10.69
C HIS A 230 12.24 17.36 9.35
N ILE A 231 13.03 17.69 8.33
CA ILE A 231 12.55 18.01 6.97
C ILE A 231 13.18 17.07 5.94
N ASN A 232 12.33 16.34 5.20
CA ASN A 232 12.78 15.47 4.12
C ASN A 232 12.28 15.98 2.77
N ILE A 233 13.16 15.90 1.76
CA ILE A 233 12.88 16.28 0.39
C ILE A 233 13.01 15.07 -0.53
N ILE A 234 11.91 14.69 -1.15
CA ILE A 234 11.89 13.63 -2.16
C ILE A 234 11.50 14.19 -3.52
N THR A 235 12.07 13.61 -4.58
CA THR A 235 11.75 14.01 -5.96
C THR A 235 11.19 12.85 -6.76
N LYS A 236 10.56 13.19 -7.88
CA LYS A 236 10.22 12.26 -8.95
C LYS A 236 11.45 12.09 -9.85
N GLN A 237 12.16 10.97 -9.70
CA GLN A 237 13.43 10.71 -10.41
C GLN A 237 13.35 10.90 -11.93
N ALA A 238 12.24 10.50 -12.55
CA ALA A 238 12.01 10.67 -13.99
C ALA A 238 12.08 12.14 -14.46
N ARG A 239 11.93 13.11 -13.55
CA ARG A 239 12.00 14.54 -13.86
C ARG A 239 13.43 15.10 -13.80
N LYS A 240 14.38 14.32 -13.26
CA LYS A 240 15.81 14.68 -13.14
C LYS A 240 16.00 16.08 -12.56
N VAL A 241 15.28 16.39 -11.48
CA VAL A 241 15.39 17.69 -10.79
C VAL A 241 16.82 17.82 -10.26
N ASN A 242 17.55 18.85 -10.70
CA ASN A 242 18.91 19.10 -10.24
C ASN A 242 18.89 19.64 -8.80
N LEU A 243 19.38 18.84 -7.85
CA LEU A 243 19.42 19.20 -6.43
C LEU A 243 20.78 19.75 -5.97
N ARG A 244 21.80 19.87 -6.85
CA ARG A 244 23.16 20.28 -6.44
C ARG A 244 23.20 21.69 -5.88
N ALA A 245 22.60 22.65 -6.58
CA ALA A 245 22.48 24.02 -6.08
C ALA A 245 21.66 24.08 -4.79
N PHE A 246 20.63 23.23 -4.69
CA PHE A 246 19.75 23.19 -3.53
C PHE A 246 20.44 22.67 -2.26
N ILE A 247 21.15 21.53 -2.33
CA ILE A 247 21.88 21.00 -1.18
C ILE A 247 22.98 21.96 -0.71
N TYR A 248 23.68 22.60 -1.66
CA TYR A 248 24.68 23.61 -1.35
C TYR A 248 24.07 24.72 -0.48
N GLN A 249 22.98 25.33 -0.97
CA GLN A 249 22.33 26.43 -0.25
C GLN A 249 21.75 25.99 1.09
N ILE A 250 21.10 24.82 1.17
CA ILE A 250 20.61 24.30 2.46
C ILE A 250 21.74 24.21 3.48
N ARG A 251 22.89 23.65 3.11
CA ARG A 251 24.03 23.49 4.02
C ARG A 251 24.62 24.84 4.41
N VAL A 252 24.77 25.77 3.46
CA VAL A 252 25.18 27.16 3.75
C VAL A 252 24.26 27.81 4.78
N PHE A 253 22.94 27.68 4.61
CA PHE A 253 21.98 28.28 5.53
C PHE A 253 22.01 27.62 6.92
N GLU A 254 22.18 26.29 6.99
CA GLU A 254 22.34 25.57 8.26
C GLU A 254 23.59 26.04 9.02
N ILE A 255 24.76 26.13 8.36
CA ILE A 255 26.02 26.62 8.95
C ILE A 255 25.85 28.04 9.50
N ARG A 256 25.18 28.92 8.75
CA ARG A 256 24.89 30.30 9.21
C ARG A 256 24.02 30.30 10.47
N LYS A 257 23.00 29.45 10.55
CA LYS A 257 22.15 29.32 11.74
C LYS A 257 22.88 28.71 12.94
N GLN A 258 23.97 27.97 12.71
CA GLN A 258 24.88 27.50 13.76
C GLN A 258 25.85 28.60 14.25
N GLY A 259 25.92 29.75 13.58
CA GLY A 259 26.86 30.83 13.91
C GLY A 259 28.27 30.64 13.36
N ASN A 260 28.47 29.66 12.48
CA ASN A 260 29.77 29.33 11.91
C ASN A 260 30.06 30.18 10.66
N ALA A 261 31.34 30.54 10.46
CA ALA A 261 31.79 31.23 9.26
C ALA A 261 31.87 30.26 8.06
N ILE A 262 31.53 30.76 6.87
CA ILE A 262 31.58 29.97 5.62
C ILE A 262 32.70 30.53 4.75
N LEU A 263 33.60 29.66 4.29
CA LEU A 263 34.55 30.01 3.25
C LEU A 263 33.80 30.12 1.90
N PRO A 264 34.05 31.17 1.10
CA PRO A 264 33.43 31.28 -0.23
C PRO A 264 33.71 30.04 -1.09
N SER A 265 32.69 29.56 -1.79
CA SER A 265 32.81 28.49 -2.79
C SER A 265 33.36 27.15 -2.27
N ASP A 266 32.94 26.73 -1.08
CA ASP A 266 33.30 25.40 -0.57
C ASP A 266 32.54 24.27 -1.31
N ASP A 267 33.19 23.70 -2.33
CA ASP A 267 32.66 22.59 -3.14
C ASP A 267 32.36 21.33 -2.31
N ARG A 268 32.84 21.22 -1.07
CA ARG A 268 32.48 20.09 -0.20
C ARG A 268 30.99 20.11 0.15
N LEU A 269 30.35 21.28 0.12
CA LEU A 269 28.92 21.42 0.44
C LEU A 269 27.99 20.81 -0.61
N ILE A 270 28.46 20.52 -1.83
CA ILE A 270 27.69 19.76 -2.84
C ILE A 270 27.92 18.24 -2.77
N ALA A 271 28.79 17.76 -1.88
CA ALA A 271 29.14 16.34 -1.81
C ALA A 271 27.93 15.47 -1.45
N ALA A 272 27.88 14.28 -2.06
CA ALA A 272 26.92 13.23 -1.71
C ALA A 272 27.14 12.78 -0.26
N GLY A 273 26.11 12.20 0.33
CA GLY A 273 26.16 11.70 1.71
C GLY A 273 25.97 12.81 2.74
N ARG A 274 26.41 12.53 3.98
CA ARG A 274 26.52 13.51 5.07
C ARG A 274 27.94 14.06 5.10
N ILE A 275 28.07 15.31 5.50
CA ILE A 275 29.37 15.95 5.77
C ILE A 275 29.45 16.33 7.24
N ALA A 276 30.66 16.35 7.80
CA ALA A 276 30.87 16.53 9.25
C ALA A 276 30.46 17.93 9.71
N GLU A 277 30.65 18.93 8.84
CA GLU A 277 30.34 20.33 9.11
C GLU A 277 28.83 20.60 9.19
N VAL A 278 28.01 19.77 8.52
CA VAL A 278 26.55 19.88 8.48
C VAL A 278 25.92 18.48 8.54
N PRO A 279 25.97 17.82 9.71
CA PRO A 279 25.54 16.44 9.86
C PRO A 279 24.03 16.25 9.69
N GLU A 280 23.25 17.34 9.77
CA GLU A 280 21.80 17.36 9.63
C GLU A 280 21.35 16.83 8.26
N TRP A 281 22.12 17.06 7.19
CA TRP A 281 21.67 16.89 5.81
C TRP A 281 22.44 15.81 5.04
N PHE A 282 21.72 14.75 4.65
CA PHE A 282 22.19 13.70 3.75
C PHE A 282 21.71 13.94 2.32
N TYR A 283 22.63 13.92 1.35
CA TYR A 283 22.30 14.03 -0.08
C TYR A 283 22.46 12.68 -0.79
N ASP A 284 21.34 12.12 -1.23
CA ASP A 284 21.30 10.86 -1.98
C ASP A 284 21.15 11.14 -3.48
N ILE A 285 22.24 10.96 -4.23
CA ILE A 285 22.24 11.13 -5.68
C ILE A 285 21.45 10.01 -6.36
N ALA A 286 21.54 8.76 -5.86
CA ALA A 286 20.90 7.61 -6.47
C ALA A 286 19.38 7.69 -6.33
N ALA A 287 18.89 8.04 -5.14
CA ALA A 287 17.46 8.26 -4.92
C ALA A 287 16.98 9.63 -5.45
N ASN A 288 17.90 10.56 -5.72
CA ASN A 288 17.65 11.99 -5.97
C ASN A 288 16.82 12.63 -4.84
N THR A 289 17.30 12.51 -3.61
CA THR A 289 16.64 13.02 -2.39
C THR A 289 17.61 13.76 -1.48
N ILE A 290 17.08 14.66 -0.65
CA ILE A 290 17.81 15.30 0.45
C ILE A 290 17.06 14.99 1.73
N GLN A 291 17.76 14.49 2.74
CA GLN A 291 17.14 13.96 3.95
C GLN A 291 17.72 14.62 5.19
N ASN A 292 16.87 15.16 6.05
CA ASN A 292 17.21 15.45 7.44
C ASN A 292 16.63 14.33 8.30
N GLY A 293 17.45 13.29 8.53
CA GLY A 293 17.09 12.11 9.31
C GLY A 293 16.22 11.06 8.61
N GLY A 294 15.64 11.34 7.43
CA GLY A 294 14.83 10.35 6.72
C GLY A 294 13.59 9.91 7.50
N VAL A 295 13.17 8.64 7.32
CA VAL A 295 12.02 8.06 8.03
C VAL A 295 12.32 7.86 9.52
N ASN A 296 13.54 7.41 9.84
CA ASN A 296 14.00 7.18 11.20
C ASN A 296 15.26 8.01 11.47
N PRO A 297 15.12 9.19 12.11
CA PRO A 297 16.22 10.14 12.29
C PRO A 297 17.33 9.63 13.23
N GLY A 298 17.04 8.68 14.12
CA GLY A 298 18.03 8.19 15.08
C GLY A 298 18.62 9.33 15.91
N THR A 299 19.95 9.50 15.83
CA THR A 299 20.70 10.55 16.53
C THR A 299 20.87 11.84 15.70
N ILE A 300 20.35 11.89 14.48
CA ILE A 300 20.47 13.08 13.63
C ILE A 300 19.58 14.18 14.21
N PRO A 301 20.11 15.40 14.45
CA PRO A 301 19.31 16.49 14.95
C PRO A 301 18.39 17.06 13.84
N PRO A 302 17.22 17.63 14.21
CA PRO A 302 16.39 18.35 13.27
C PRO A 302 17.12 19.60 12.76
N THR A 303 16.86 19.95 11.51
CA THR A 303 17.36 21.20 10.91
C THR A 303 16.89 22.43 11.70
N ARG A 304 17.76 23.45 11.76
CA ARG A 304 17.41 24.78 12.30
C ARG A 304 16.58 25.60 11.32
N LEU A 305 16.43 25.15 10.08
CA LEU A 305 15.65 25.82 9.07
C LEU A 305 14.16 25.53 9.25
N THR A 306 13.35 26.57 9.12
CA THR A 306 11.91 26.45 9.02
C THR A 306 11.50 25.84 7.68
N LEU A 307 10.29 25.28 7.62
CA LEU A 307 9.76 24.73 6.36
C LEU A 307 9.70 25.79 5.24
N ASP A 308 9.30 27.02 5.57
CA ASP A 308 9.21 28.11 4.60
C ASP A 308 10.59 28.57 4.11
N GLU A 309 11.61 28.59 4.97
CA GLU A 309 13.00 28.83 4.56
C GLU A 309 13.47 27.76 3.56
N VAL A 310 13.28 26.47 3.87
CA VAL A 310 13.65 25.36 2.96
C VAL A 310 12.92 25.47 1.62
N VAL A 311 11.63 25.77 1.64
CA VAL A 311 10.82 25.95 0.42
C VAL A 311 11.28 27.17 -0.37
N SER A 312 11.67 28.26 0.28
CA SER A 312 12.19 29.44 -0.41
C SER A 312 13.51 29.14 -1.12
N ILE A 313 14.44 28.46 -0.43
CA ILE A 313 15.72 28.02 -1.01
C ILE A 313 15.49 27.10 -2.22
N VAL A 314 14.55 26.15 -2.14
CA VAL A 314 14.29 25.26 -3.29
C VAL A 314 13.72 26.02 -4.49
N LYS A 315 12.88 27.03 -4.25
CA LYS A 315 12.28 27.82 -5.33
C LYS A 315 13.33 28.67 -6.04
N GLU A 316 14.20 29.31 -5.28
CA GLU A 316 15.30 30.14 -5.82
C GLU A 316 16.31 29.29 -6.60
N THR A 317 16.79 28.21 -6.00
CA THR A 317 17.83 27.36 -6.62
C THR A 317 17.33 26.69 -7.90
N LEU A 318 16.08 26.24 -7.94
CA LEU A 318 15.48 25.67 -9.16
C LEU A 318 15.22 26.73 -10.25
N ALA A 319 14.89 27.97 -9.88
CA ALA A 319 14.68 29.06 -10.83
C ALA A 319 15.96 29.50 -11.55
N HIS A 320 17.11 29.43 -10.87
CA HIS A 320 18.40 29.87 -11.40
C HIS A 320 19.23 28.75 -12.05
N THR A 321 18.74 27.51 -12.06
CA THR A 321 19.40 26.41 -12.76
C THR A 321 18.96 26.41 -14.24
N VAL A 322 19.87 26.82 -15.13
CA VAL A 322 19.72 26.76 -16.60
C VAL A 322 19.92 25.34 -17.10
#